data_AF-R1HR93-F1
#
_entry.id   AF-R1HR93-F1
#
_cell.length_a   1.000
_cell.length_b   1.000
_cell.length_c   1.000
_cell.angle_alpha   90.00
_cell.angle_beta   90.00
_cell.angle_gamma   90.00
#
_symmetry.space_group_name_H-M   'P 1'
#
loop_
_entity.id
_entity.type
_entity.pdbx_description
1 polymer ?
#
loop_
_entity_poly.entity_id
_entity_poly.type
_entity_poly.pdbx_seq_one_letter_code
_entity_poly.pdbx_strand_id
1 'polypeptide(L)'
;MTTEANAEQEPQPQALPMSEFAQQPIRRKRKPLLLFAAASIVVVLVTVLTVVLTTAGSTAVNGTLTLLCDMQCTKSTADGYDGYTDLSDGSQVTLVNESGRVVATTELHRTPGEQTKIVAGMWVRTFTFTFADVPSAERYGVHVGNNNRGTLWKDADEAERAGFQLSLGS
;
A
#
# COMPACT_ATOMS: atom_id res chain seq x y z
N MET A 1 36.89 40.63 -20.95
CA MET A 1 35.57 40.93 -21.55
C MET A 1 34.58 41.06 -20.40
N THR A 2 33.80 42.15 -20.40
CA THR A 2 32.72 42.46 -19.43
C THR A 2 31.60 41.43 -19.58
N THR A 3 31.09 40.82 -18.50
CA THR A 3 30.08 41.36 -17.56
C THR A 3 28.80 41.81 -18.25
N GLU A 4 27.74 41.00 -18.11
CA GLU A 4 26.37 41.49 -17.98
C GLU A 4 25.54 40.46 -17.20
N ALA A 5 24.89 40.91 -16.12
CA ALA A 5 24.00 40.10 -15.31
C ALA A 5 22.56 40.37 -15.76
N ASN A 6 21.83 39.33 -16.16
CA ASN A 6 20.47 39.51 -16.66
C ASN A 6 19.48 39.44 -15.49
N ALA A 7 18.67 40.48 -15.33
CA ALA A 7 17.83 40.66 -14.16
C ALA A 7 16.54 39.83 -14.22
N GLU A 8 16.08 39.43 -13.04
CA GLU A 8 14.85 38.67 -12.82
C GLU A 8 13.63 39.56 -13.09
N GLN A 9 12.73 39.13 -13.98
CA GLN A 9 11.52 39.88 -14.31
C GLN A 9 10.28 39.20 -13.72
N GLU A 10 9.81 39.73 -12.59
CA GLU A 10 8.65 39.23 -11.87
C GLU A 10 7.33 39.50 -12.66
N PRO A 11 6.46 38.49 -12.90
CA PRO A 11 5.25 38.68 -13.68
C PRO A 11 4.17 39.45 -12.90
N GLN A 12 3.70 40.56 -13.45
CA GLN A 12 2.67 41.38 -12.82
C GLN A 12 1.30 40.67 -12.70
N PRO A 13 0.55 40.87 -11.61
CA PRO A 13 -0.81 40.33 -11.49
C PRO A 13 -1.77 40.97 -12.51
N GLN A 14 -2.35 40.16 -13.39
CA GLN A 14 -3.39 40.62 -14.31
C GLN A 14 -4.72 40.82 -13.56
N ALA A 15 -5.24 42.04 -13.57
CA ALA A 15 -6.56 42.34 -13.06
C ALA A 15 -7.64 41.72 -13.96
N LEU A 16 -8.49 40.86 -13.39
CA LEU A 16 -9.63 40.26 -14.10
C LEU A 16 -10.73 41.32 -14.34
N PRO A 17 -11.37 41.34 -15.52
CA PRO A 17 -12.50 42.23 -15.77
C PRO A 17 -13.70 41.82 -14.89
N MET A 18 -14.28 42.80 -14.18
CA MET A 18 -15.51 42.58 -13.42
C MET A 18 -16.66 42.26 -14.38
N SER A 19 -17.15 41.03 -14.33
CA SER A 19 -18.31 40.59 -15.11
C SER A 19 -19.60 41.19 -14.54
N GLU A 20 -20.37 41.77 -15.45
CA GLU A 20 -21.59 42.53 -15.19
C GLU A 20 -22.70 41.66 -14.56
N PHE A 21 -23.02 41.93 -13.29
CA PHE A 21 -24.08 41.22 -12.56
C PHE A 21 -25.47 41.66 -13.05
N ALA A 22 -25.94 41.08 -14.15
CA ALA A 22 -27.31 41.22 -14.62
C ALA A 22 -28.32 40.70 -13.57
N GLN A 23 -28.93 41.61 -12.80
CA GLN A 23 -29.92 41.29 -11.78
C GLN A 23 -31.20 40.73 -12.41
N GLN A 24 -31.42 39.42 -12.33
CA GLN A 24 -32.67 38.82 -12.77
C GLN A 24 -33.81 39.11 -11.76
N PRO A 25 -35.02 39.46 -12.23
CA PRO A 25 -36.14 39.80 -11.34
C PRO A 25 -36.64 38.57 -10.56
N ILE A 26 -36.53 38.63 -9.22
CA ILE A 26 -36.91 37.55 -8.30
C ILE A 26 -38.44 37.37 -8.28
N ARG A 27 -38.95 36.52 -9.18
CA ARG A 27 -40.37 36.16 -9.24
C ARG A 27 -40.70 35.08 -8.19
N ARG A 28 -41.04 35.51 -6.97
CA ARG A 28 -41.51 34.63 -5.87
C ARG A 28 -42.74 33.79 -6.27
N LYS A 29 -42.53 32.55 -6.73
CA LYS A 29 -43.57 31.51 -6.80
C LYS A 29 -43.62 30.74 -5.49
N ARG A 30 -44.68 30.94 -4.68
CA ARG A 30 -45.00 30.08 -3.53
C ARG A 30 -45.75 28.83 -3.99
N LYS A 31 -45.12 27.64 -3.99
CA LYS A 31 -45.72 26.28 -3.97
C LYS A 31 -44.66 25.28 -3.40
N PRO A 32 -45.01 24.04 -3.02
CA PRO A 32 -45.48 23.70 -1.68
C PRO A 32 -44.44 22.88 -0.86
N LEU A 33 -44.54 22.97 0.47
CA LEU A 33 -43.57 22.44 1.43
C LEU A 33 -43.83 20.96 1.76
N LEU A 34 -43.66 20.04 0.79
CA LEU A 34 -43.93 18.60 0.97
C LEU A 34 -42.97 17.65 0.21
N LEU A 35 -41.73 18.06 -0.07
CA LEU A 35 -40.74 17.22 -0.79
C LEU A 35 -39.37 17.05 -0.10
N PHE A 36 -39.21 17.50 1.15
CA PHE A 36 -37.92 17.43 1.85
C PHE A 36 -37.75 16.20 2.77
N ALA A 37 -38.82 15.48 3.14
CA ALA A 37 -38.75 14.32 4.02
C ALA A 37 -38.27 13.02 3.33
N ALA A 38 -38.51 12.87 2.02
CA ALA A 38 -38.05 11.69 1.27
C ALA A 38 -36.55 11.75 0.95
N ALA A 39 -36.03 12.96 0.65
CA ALA A 39 -34.62 13.16 0.30
C ALA A 39 -33.67 12.86 1.48
N SER A 40 -34.06 13.21 2.71
CA SER A 40 -33.25 12.92 3.91
C SER A 40 -33.11 11.42 4.17
N ILE A 41 -34.15 10.62 3.92
CA ILE A 41 -34.09 9.16 4.12
C ILE A 41 -33.09 8.52 3.16
N VAL A 42 -33.07 8.95 1.90
CA VAL A 42 -32.12 8.44 0.89
C VAL A 42 -30.68 8.80 1.27
N VAL A 43 -30.42 10.03 1.72
CA VAL A 43 -29.08 10.45 2.17
C VAL A 43 -28.62 9.63 3.37
N VAL A 44 -29.48 9.41 4.38
CA VAL A 44 -29.17 8.58 5.55
C VAL A 44 -28.87 7.13 5.13
N LEU A 45 -29.69 6.53 4.26
CA LEU A 45 -29.47 5.17 3.75
C LEU A 45 -28.14 5.04 2.99
N VAL A 46 -27.81 6.00 2.12
CA VAL A 46 -26.53 6.01 1.40
C VAL A 46 -25.35 6.14 2.37
N THR A 47 -25.43 7.02 3.38
CA THR A 47 -24.35 7.18 4.36
C THR A 47 -24.18 5.98 5.30
N VAL A 48 -25.28 5.32 5.70
CA VAL A 48 -25.20 4.09 6.49
C VAL A 48 -24.62 2.95 5.64
N LEU A 49 -25.01 2.85 4.37
CA LEU A 49 -24.48 1.83 3.46
C LEU A 49 -22.98 2.01 3.20
N THR A 50 -22.50 3.24 2.99
CA THR A 50 -21.05 3.48 2.83
C THR A 50 -20.26 3.22 4.10
N VAL A 51 -20.80 3.57 5.28
CA VAL A 51 -20.15 3.22 6.56
C VAL A 51 -20.08 1.70 6.73
N VAL A 52 -21.20 0.96 6.53
CA VAL A 52 -21.20 -0.50 6.66
C VAL A 52 -20.24 -1.19 5.68
N LEU A 53 -20.16 -0.70 4.44
CA LEU A 53 -19.20 -1.19 3.43
C LEU A 53 -17.74 -0.89 3.79
N THR A 54 -17.46 0.18 4.55
CA THR A 54 -16.10 0.51 5.01
C THR A 54 -15.74 -0.10 6.36
N THR A 55 -16.72 -0.63 7.11
CA THR A 55 -16.51 -1.37 8.38
C THR A 55 -16.47 -2.90 8.21
N ALA A 56 -16.32 -3.42 6.99
CA ALA A 56 -15.90 -4.80 6.80
C ALA A 56 -14.52 -4.95 7.46
N GLY A 57 -14.44 -5.76 8.53
CA GLY A 57 -13.30 -5.76 9.45
C GLY A 57 -11.98 -5.96 8.72
N SER A 58 -11.12 -4.94 8.77
CA SER A 58 -9.80 -4.99 8.17
C SER A 58 -8.84 -5.68 9.15
N THR A 59 -8.05 -6.64 8.64
CA THR A 59 -7.13 -7.42 9.46
C THR A 59 -5.67 -7.10 9.10
N ALA A 60 -4.75 -7.40 10.02
CA ALA A 60 -3.32 -7.25 9.77
C ALA A 60 -2.70 -8.63 9.55
N VAL A 61 -2.05 -8.83 8.40
CA VAL A 61 -1.39 -10.09 8.04
C VAL A 61 0.12 -9.88 8.12
N ASN A 62 0.78 -10.59 9.02
CA ASN A 62 2.21 -10.45 9.29
C ASN A 62 3.01 -11.57 8.61
N GLY A 63 4.31 -11.36 8.42
CA GLY A 63 5.19 -12.43 8.02
C GLY A 63 6.68 -12.15 8.19
N THR A 64 7.45 -13.22 8.06
CA THR A 64 8.91 -13.23 8.12
C THR A 64 9.46 -13.95 6.89
N LEU A 65 10.49 -13.39 6.29
CA LEU A 65 11.29 -14.03 5.24
C LEU A 65 12.72 -14.26 5.76
N THR A 66 13.18 -15.50 5.72
CA THR A 66 14.56 -15.85 6.04
C THR A 66 15.30 -16.23 4.75
N LEU A 67 16.40 -15.54 4.47
CA LEU A 67 17.38 -15.93 3.47
C LEU A 67 18.51 -16.71 4.15
N LEU A 68 18.78 -17.90 3.64
CA LEU A 68 19.94 -18.72 3.99
C LEU A 68 20.91 -18.76 2.81
N CYS A 69 22.20 -18.86 3.10
CA CYS A 69 23.22 -19.09 2.09
C CYS A 69 24.43 -19.75 2.75
N ASP A 70 25.13 -20.63 2.04
CA ASP A 70 26.38 -21.23 2.51
C ASP A 70 27.52 -20.19 2.73
N MET A 71 28.66 -20.64 3.27
CA MET A 71 29.82 -19.76 3.49
C MET A 71 30.53 -19.30 2.21
N GLN A 72 30.26 -19.91 1.06
CA GLN A 72 30.86 -19.55 -0.24
C GLN A 72 30.12 -18.38 -0.90
N CYS A 73 28.84 -18.18 -0.56
CA CYS A 73 28.05 -17.05 -1.04
C CYS A 73 28.78 -15.73 -0.82
N THR A 74 28.87 -14.93 -1.89
CA THR A 74 29.56 -13.65 -1.83
C THR A 74 28.76 -12.72 -0.92
N LYS A 75 29.37 -12.24 0.17
CA LYS A 75 28.70 -11.30 1.10
C LYS A 75 28.47 -9.95 0.42
N SER A 76 27.37 -9.83 -0.32
CA SER A 76 26.91 -8.57 -0.86
C SER A 76 26.57 -7.61 0.28
N THR A 77 27.10 -6.39 0.18
CA THR A 77 26.81 -5.28 1.10
C THR A 77 25.46 -4.64 0.82
N ALA A 78 24.95 -4.76 -0.41
CA ALA A 78 23.56 -4.53 -0.79
C ALA A 78 22.77 -5.83 -0.65
N ASP A 79 21.53 -5.78 -0.18
CA ASP A 79 20.83 -6.97 0.31
C ASP A 79 20.50 -8.03 -0.75
N GLY A 80 20.41 -9.27 -0.28
CA GLY A 80 20.34 -10.47 -1.11
C GLY A 80 21.66 -11.26 -1.09
N TYR A 81 21.57 -12.55 -1.41
CA TYR A 81 22.71 -13.41 -1.73
C TYR A 81 22.63 -13.85 -3.19
N ASP A 82 23.61 -14.61 -3.67
CA ASP A 82 23.68 -15.09 -5.06
C ASP A 82 22.35 -15.73 -5.53
N GLY A 83 21.69 -15.12 -6.52
CA GLY A 83 20.35 -15.52 -7.02
C GLY A 83 19.13 -14.88 -6.32
N TYR A 84 19.36 -14.07 -5.28
CA TYR A 84 18.35 -13.39 -4.46
C TYR A 84 18.62 -11.88 -4.30
N THR A 85 19.35 -11.26 -5.25
CA THR A 85 19.71 -9.83 -5.25
C THR A 85 18.53 -8.86 -5.43
N ASP A 86 17.34 -9.40 -5.70
CA ASP A 86 16.06 -8.69 -5.72
C ASP A 86 15.36 -8.66 -4.34
N LEU A 87 15.95 -9.28 -3.31
CA LEU A 87 15.40 -9.37 -1.95
C LEU A 87 16.21 -8.51 -0.98
N SER A 88 15.79 -7.25 -0.89
CA SER A 88 16.39 -6.21 -0.07
C SER A 88 15.43 -5.58 0.91
N ASP A 89 15.98 -4.75 1.81
CA ASP A 89 15.19 -3.76 2.54
C ASP A 89 14.45 -2.88 1.51
N GLY A 90 13.14 -2.68 1.70
CA GLY A 90 12.26 -2.01 0.74
C GLY A 90 11.79 -2.86 -0.46
N SER A 91 12.18 -4.13 -0.60
CA SER A 91 11.66 -4.98 -1.68
C SER A 91 10.17 -5.28 -1.49
N GLN A 92 9.39 -5.14 -2.56
CA GLN A 92 7.95 -5.33 -2.52
C GLN A 92 7.54 -6.78 -2.20
N VAL A 93 6.51 -6.90 -1.35
CA VAL A 93 5.76 -8.12 -1.05
C VAL A 93 4.31 -7.89 -1.48
N THR A 94 3.70 -8.87 -2.14
CA THR A 94 2.29 -8.80 -2.56
C THR A 94 1.45 -9.88 -1.89
N LEU A 95 0.23 -9.51 -1.49
CA LEU A 95 -0.79 -10.40 -0.97
C LEU A 95 -1.89 -10.56 -2.03
N VAL A 96 -2.20 -11.80 -2.40
CA VAL A 96 -3.30 -12.15 -3.30
C VAL A 96 -4.38 -12.95 -2.58
N ASN A 97 -5.62 -12.87 -3.04
CA ASN A 97 -6.74 -13.73 -2.59
C ASN A 97 -6.82 -15.04 -3.40
N GLU A 98 -7.80 -15.89 -3.12
CA GLU A 98 -8.10 -17.13 -3.85
C GLU A 98 -8.21 -16.99 -5.37
N SER A 99 -8.70 -15.85 -5.88
CA SER A 99 -8.78 -15.59 -7.33
C SER A 99 -7.48 -15.09 -7.97
N GLY A 100 -6.39 -14.99 -7.20
CA GLY A 100 -5.09 -14.50 -7.66
C GLY A 100 -5.03 -12.98 -7.85
N ARG A 101 -6.03 -12.23 -7.38
CA ARG A 101 -6.06 -10.77 -7.41
C ARG A 101 -5.24 -10.22 -6.25
N VAL A 102 -4.36 -9.25 -6.51
CA VAL A 102 -3.66 -8.50 -5.46
C VAL A 102 -4.69 -7.73 -4.61
N VAL A 103 -4.68 -7.99 -3.30
CA VAL A 103 -5.53 -7.33 -2.30
C VAL A 103 -4.75 -6.37 -1.42
N ALA A 104 -3.45 -6.60 -1.21
CA ALA A 104 -2.57 -5.69 -0.48
C ALA A 104 -1.12 -5.79 -0.99
N THR A 105 -0.34 -4.73 -0.74
CA THR A 105 1.11 -4.68 -1.02
C THR A 105 1.82 -4.07 0.19
N THR A 106 3.01 -4.57 0.51
CA THR A 106 3.88 -4.03 1.56
C THR A 106 5.34 -4.19 1.15
N GLU A 107 6.28 -3.89 2.03
CA GLU A 107 7.72 -3.99 1.79
C GLU A 107 8.37 -4.94 2.80
N LEU A 108 9.50 -5.54 2.41
CA LEU A 108 10.41 -6.20 3.33
C LEU A 108 11.17 -5.16 4.15
N HIS A 109 11.19 -5.35 5.46
CA HIS A 109 12.02 -4.55 6.37
C HIS A 109 13.02 -5.45 7.10
N ARG A 110 14.29 -5.04 7.18
CA ARG A 110 15.29 -5.67 8.06
C ARG A 110 14.81 -5.56 9.50
N THR A 111 14.82 -6.66 10.27
CA THR A 111 14.54 -6.60 11.71
C THR A 111 15.50 -5.60 12.39
N PRO A 112 15.02 -4.54 13.09
CA PRO A 112 15.91 -3.54 13.66
C PRO A 112 16.93 -4.14 14.65
N GLY A 113 18.22 -3.88 14.42
CA GLY A 113 19.31 -4.42 15.23
C GLY A 113 19.72 -5.86 14.89
N GLU A 114 19.00 -6.57 14.01
CA GLU A 114 19.40 -7.90 13.58
C GLU A 114 20.49 -7.81 12.50
N GLN A 115 21.73 -8.10 12.90
CA GLN A 115 22.80 -8.31 11.94
C GLN A 115 22.69 -9.69 11.29
N THR A 116 23.26 -9.85 10.09
CA THR A 116 23.42 -11.17 9.49
C THR A 116 24.24 -12.06 10.42
N LYS A 117 23.64 -13.17 10.82
CA LYS A 117 24.20 -14.17 11.73
C LYS A 117 24.69 -15.40 10.95
N ILE A 118 25.62 -16.16 11.51
CA ILE A 118 25.99 -17.48 10.97
C ILE A 118 25.35 -18.55 11.85
N VAL A 119 24.55 -19.45 11.26
CA VAL A 119 23.90 -20.57 11.96
C VAL A 119 24.24 -21.86 11.21
N ALA A 120 24.82 -22.83 11.90
CA ALA A 120 25.24 -24.12 11.33
C ALA A 120 26.10 -24.02 10.05
N GLY A 121 26.90 -22.95 9.91
CA GLY A 121 27.71 -22.70 8.72
C GLY A 121 27.00 -21.99 7.57
N MET A 122 25.76 -21.53 7.75
CA MET A 122 25.04 -20.71 6.78
C MET A 122 24.94 -19.26 7.26
N TRP A 123 25.14 -18.30 6.37
CA TRP A 123 24.70 -16.92 6.58
C TRP A 123 23.17 -16.86 6.59
N VAL A 124 22.61 -16.26 7.64
CA VAL A 124 21.17 -16.10 7.81
C VAL A 124 20.83 -14.61 7.92
N ARG A 125 19.91 -14.15 7.07
CA ARG A 125 19.33 -12.81 7.13
C ARG A 125 17.81 -12.92 7.19
N THR A 126 17.19 -12.21 8.12
CA THR A 126 15.73 -12.23 8.31
C THR A 126 15.16 -10.84 8.03
N PHE A 127 14.03 -10.83 7.33
CA PHE A 127 13.21 -9.66 7.06
C PHE A 127 11.81 -9.90 7.64
N THR A 128 11.15 -8.84 8.06
CA THR A 128 9.75 -8.81 8.47
C THR A 128 8.92 -8.05 7.44
N PHE A 129 7.63 -8.36 7.34
CA PHE A 129 6.67 -7.58 6.56
C PHE A 129 5.29 -7.65 7.20
N THR A 130 4.49 -6.60 7.02
CA THR A 130 3.12 -6.52 7.53
C THR A 130 2.23 -5.88 6.47
N PHE A 131 1.14 -6.56 6.12
CA PHE A 131 0.03 -5.97 5.39
C PHE A 131 -0.95 -5.39 6.41
N ALA A 132 -1.20 -4.09 6.32
CA ALA A 132 -2.29 -3.43 7.04
C ALA A 132 -3.56 -3.45 6.19
N ASP A 133 -4.71 -3.30 6.86
CA ASP A 133 -6.04 -3.16 6.27
C ASP A 133 -6.41 -4.22 5.20
N VAL A 134 -6.06 -5.48 5.47
CA VAL A 134 -6.34 -6.60 4.56
C VAL A 134 -7.85 -6.87 4.49
N PRO A 135 -8.45 -6.90 3.28
CA PRO A 135 -9.84 -7.33 3.09
C PRO A 135 -9.99 -8.85 3.29
N SER A 136 -11.03 -9.27 4.01
CA SER A 136 -11.38 -10.68 4.22
C SER A 136 -11.45 -11.47 2.91
N ALA A 137 -10.84 -12.67 2.91
CA ALA A 137 -10.82 -13.64 1.82
C ALA A 137 -10.95 -15.07 2.37
N GLU A 138 -11.05 -16.10 1.51
CA GLU A 138 -11.01 -17.51 1.99
C GLU A 138 -9.59 -17.97 2.30
N ARG A 139 -8.64 -17.51 1.47
CA ARG A 139 -7.21 -17.85 1.55
C ARG A 139 -6.37 -16.73 0.98
N TYR A 140 -5.18 -16.54 1.55
CA TYR A 140 -4.22 -15.57 1.07
C TYR A 140 -2.98 -16.25 0.50
N GLY A 141 -2.42 -15.63 -0.54
CA GLY A 141 -1.15 -16.00 -1.14
C GLY A 141 -0.14 -14.87 -0.98
N VAL A 142 1.05 -15.16 -0.47
CA VAL A 142 2.17 -14.21 -0.42
C VAL A 142 3.16 -14.50 -1.56
N HIS A 143 3.56 -13.46 -2.27
CA HIS A 143 4.61 -13.49 -3.29
C HIS A 143 5.66 -12.40 -3.00
N VAL A 144 6.94 -12.73 -3.24
CA VAL A 144 8.09 -11.89 -2.85
C VAL A 144 9.15 -11.82 -3.95
N GLY A 145 9.52 -10.60 -4.35
CA GLY A 145 10.54 -10.36 -5.37
C GLY A 145 10.08 -10.74 -6.78
N ASN A 146 10.93 -11.40 -7.56
CA ASN A 146 10.67 -11.62 -8.99
C ASN A 146 9.65 -12.73 -9.32
N ASN A 147 9.02 -12.58 -10.49
CA ASN A 147 7.98 -13.46 -11.04
C ASN A 147 8.34 -14.96 -11.16
N ASN A 148 9.62 -15.35 -11.06
CA ASN A 148 10.00 -16.76 -11.10
C ASN A 148 9.78 -17.47 -9.76
N ARG A 149 9.48 -16.73 -8.68
CA ARG A 149 9.09 -17.33 -7.38
C ARG A 149 7.60 -17.63 -7.35
N GLY A 150 7.25 -18.77 -6.77
CA GLY A 150 5.85 -19.14 -6.55
C GLY A 150 5.16 -18.25 -5.51
N THR A 151 3.85 -18.46 -5.36
CA THR A 151 3.04 -17.88 -4.28
C THR A 151 2.91 -18.89 -3.14
N LEU A 152 3.27 -18.51 -1.92
CA LEU A 152 3.02 -19.32 -0.72
C LEU A 152 1.58 -19.06 -0.25
N TRP A 153 0.77 -20.12 -0.17
CA TRP A 153 -0.64 -20.03 0.19
C TRP A 153 -0.92 -20.49 1.62
N LYS A 154 -1.87 -19.82 2.27
CA LYS A 154 -2.46 -20.20 3.57
C LYS A 154 -3.95 -19.87 3.59
N ASP A 155 -4.71 -20.63 4.37
CA ASP A 155 -6.10 -20.28 4.69
C ASP A 155 -6.14 -18.99 5.52
N ALA A 156 -7.20 -18.19 5.38
CA ALA A 156 -7.26 -16.85 5.98
C ALA A 156 -7.06 -16.87 7.51
N ASP A 157 -7.77 -17.76 8.22
CA ASP A 157 -7.63 -17.97 9.67
C ASP A 157 -6.20 -18.31 10.09
N GLU A 158 -5.40 -18.98 9.26
CA GLU A 158 -4.01 -19.31 9.58
C GLU A 158 -3.08 -18.13 9.29
N ALA A 159 -3.26 -17.46 8.15
CA ALA A 159 -2.50 -16.28 7.77
C ALA A 159 -2.65 -15.13 8.77
N GLU A 160 -3.86 -14.88 9.28
CA GLU A 160 -4.13 -13.80 10.25
C GLU A 160 -3.58 -14.12 11.64
N ARG A 161 -3.71 -15.38 12.11
CA ARG A 161 -3.27 -15.77 13.46
C ARG A 161 -1.78 -16.10 13.58
N ALA A 162 -1.19 -16.74 12.57
CA ALA A 162 0.17 -17.27 12.61
C ALA A 162 1.13 -16.58 11.62
N GLY A 163 0.60 -15.78 10.69
CA GLY A 163 1.39 -15.10 9.67
C GLY A 163 2.02 -16.04 8.64
N PHE A 164 2.84 -15.47 7.77
CA PHE A 164 3.63 -16.19 6.79
C PHE A 164 5.08 -16.37 7.26
N GLN A 165 5.63 -17.56 7.06
CA GLN A 165 7.02 -17.88 7.38
C GLN A 165 7.66 -18.45 6.12
N LEU A 166 8.48 -17.65 5.46
CA LEU A 166 9.17 -18.00 4.22
C LEU A 166 10.65 -18.27 4.50
N SER A 167 11.19 -19.28 3.83
CA SER A 167 12.59 -19.65 3.87
C SER A 167 13.08 -19.84 2.44
N LEU A 168 14.13 -19.13 2.04
CA LEU A 168 14.74 -19.20 0.71
C LEU A 168 16.25 -19.39 0.81
N GLY A 169 16.84 -20.02 -0.19
CA GLY A 169 18.26 -20.38 -0.21
C GLY A 169 18.55 -21.76 0.41
N SER A 170 19.84 -22.06 0.57
CA SER A 170 20.40 -23.38 0.89
C SER A 170 21.72 -23.27 1.64
#